data_AF-A0A0N6ZK91-F1
#
_entry.id   AF-A0A0N6ZK91-F1
#
_cell.length_a   1.000
_cell.length_b   1.000
_cell.length_c   1.000
_cell.angle_alpha   90.00
_cell.angle_beta   90.00
_cell.angle_gamma   90.00
#
_symmetry.space_group_name_H-M   'P 1'
#
loop_
_entity.id
_entity.type
_entity.pdbx_description
1 polymer ?
#
loop_
_entity_poly.entity_id
_entity_poly.type
_entity_poly.pdbx_seq_one_letter_code
_entity_poly.pdbx_strand_id
1 'polypeptide(L)'
;MGGKLRVGQVYRYASGKDPKPESLDGFPNFHHVTHSSGHKRALLEAGINGMAKVSTPDGIRRPAILIRSSPWKAGTEQTPWHDVFDMDNGHVRYFGDHKAGSSVPPGTTTGNAALLDAFTDHQGRTADERAAATPLLLFRAVPRNGKPKGHVAFCGLGVIERTERLVQWGGREHTPFVNYVYDIALIDLTSEDDTVDWEWIGARRDKGVSHAQALDLAPRAWREWVKHGSSALPGLRRRVARAQVAKVRDQRPKPGSGEAADLETIYKYFDGRKHDFEALAAAVAARVLRGAGHGYVEGWLTRRSGDGGADFVGRLDLGGGSGLAGTSLVVLGQAKCVKPDTLITAEQIARVVARLRRGWIGVYVTTGAYSESAQTEMVEDQYPILLLNGTSLVAELRSMARDDHGGDLAACIEHVLAGREVAITNRRPEEILLQ
;
A
#
# COMPACT_ATOMS: atom_id res chain seq x y z
N MET A 1 18.55 -7.35 -30.65
CA MET A 1 17.60 -6.45 -29.99
C MET A 1 17.40 -6.96 -28.56
N GLY A 2 17.28 -6.07 -27.58
CA GLY A 2 17.02 -6.47 -26.18
C GLY A 2 15.59 -7.01 -26.01
N GLY A 3 15.34 -7.78 -24.95
CA GLY A 3 13.98 -8.24 -24.63
C GLY A 3 13.20 -7.21 -23.81
N LYS A 4 11.94 -7.53 -23.48
CA LYS A 4 11.11 -6.71 -22.58
C LYS A 4 10.97 -7.38 -21.21
N LEU A 5 11.08 -6.58 -20.15
CA LEU A 5 10.79 -7.02 -18.78
C LEU A 5 9.34 -6.68 -18.42
N ARG A 6 8.46 -7.68 -18.31
CA ARG A 6 7.07 -7.54 -17.89
C ARG A 6 6.85 -7.71 -16.38
N VAL A 7 6.10 -6.81 -15.76
CA VAL A 7 5.73 -6.88 -14.34
C VAL A 7 4.97 -8.18 -14.06
N GLY A 8 5.32 -8.86 -12.97
CA GLY A 8 4.77 -10.15 -12.57
C GLY A 8 5.30 -11.37 -13.33
N GLN A 9 5.97 -11.17 -14.48
CA GLN A 9 6.56 -12.27 -15.25
C GLN A 9 7.73 -12.90 -14.49
N VAL A 10 7.79 -14.23 -14.52
CA VAL A 10 8.85 -15.03 -13.92
C VAL A 10 9.90 -15.36 -14.96
N TYR A 11 11.16 -15.08 -14.64
CA TYR A 11 12.34 -15.34 -15.46
C TYR A 11 13.23 -16.39 -14.80
N ARG A 12 13.89 -17.18 -15.65
CA ARG A 12 14.96 -18.09 -15.22
C ARG A 12 16.27 -17.31 -15.08
N TYR A 13 16.80 -17.23 -13.85
CA TYR A 13 18.13 -16.67 -13.56
C TYR A 13 19.14 -17.80 -13.33
N ALA A 14 19.85 -18.20 -14.40
CA ALA A 14 20.81 -19.30 -14.36
C ALA A 14 22.25 -18.84 -14.05
N SER A 15 22.99 -19.67 -13.31
CA SER A 15 24.40 -19.42 -12.94
C SER A 15 25.35 -19.47 -14.14
N GLY A 16 25.02 -20.22 -15.20
CA GLY A 16 25.79 -20.28 -16.45
C GLY A 16 25.76 -18.95 -17.23
N LYS A 17 24.77 -18.09 -16.95
CA LYS A 17 24.67 -16.74 -17.51
C LYS A 17 24.69 -16.68 -19.05
N ASP A 18 24.32 -17.77 -19.73
CA ASP A 18 24.30 -17.82 -21.21
C ASP A 18 23.09 -17.03 -21.74
N PRO A 19 23.30 -15.98 -22.56
CA PRO A 19 22.20 -15.20 -23.13
C PRO A 19 21.63 -15.80 -24.43
N LYS A 20 22.25 -16.84 -25.01
CA LYS A 20 21.81 -17.39 -26.31
C LYS A 20 20.38 -17.96 -26.28
N PRO A 21 20.00 -18.84 -25.33
CA PRO A 21 18.66 -19.42 -25.34
C PRO A 21 17.63 -18.40 -24.87
N GLU A 22 16.53 -18.23 -25.62
CA GLU A 22 15.41 -17.35 -25.25
C GLU A 22 14.68 -17.82 -23.98
N SER A 23 14.61 -19.14 -23.79
CA SER A 23 13.97 -19.77 -22.65
C SER A 23 14.85 -20.85 -22.04
N LEU A 24 14.70 -21.05 -20.73
CA LEU A 24 15.37 -22.07 -19.94
C LEU A 24 14.39 -22.63 -18.91
N ASP A 25 14.30 -23.95 -18.79
CA ASP A 25 13.39 -24.65 -17.88
C ASP A 25 11.90 -24.23 -18.03
N GLY A 26 11.48 -23.84 -19.25
CA GLY A 26 10.11 -23.39 -19.54
C GLY A 26 9.80 -21.93 -19.17
N PHE A 27 10.80 -21.15 -18.76
CA PHE A 27 10.66 -19.73 -18.45
C PHE A 27 11.59 -18.89 -19.35
N PRO A 28 11.24 -17.62 -19.64
CA PRO A 28 12.15 -16.70 -20.33
C PRO A 28 13.48 -16.59 -19.60
N ASN A 29 14.58 -16.65 -20.35
CA ASN A 29 15.92 -16.55 -19.82
C ASN A 29 16.25 -15.09 -19.48
N PHE A 30 16.52 -14.82 -18.20
CA PHE A 30 16.87 -13.47 -17.75
C PHE A 30 18.07 -12.89 -18.53
N HIS A 31 19.09 -13.71 -18.80
CA HIS A 31 20.32 -13.24 -19.47
C HIS A 31 20.11 -12.97 -20.95
N HIS A 32 19.13 -13.63 -21.58
CA HIS A 32 18.71 -13.34 -22.94
C HIS A 32 17.97 -12.00 -22.99
N VAL A 33 16.94 -11.84 -22.14
CA VAL A 33 16.11 -10.62 -22.08
C VAL A 33 16.96 -9.40 -21.74
N THR A 34 17.93 -9.55 -20.85
CA THR A 34 18.82 -8.47 -20.41
C THR A 34 20.14 -8.38 -21.19
N HIS A 35 20.20 -9.01 -22.37
CA HIS A 35 21.39 -8.96 -23.21
C HIS A 35 21.53 -7.61 -23.93
N SER A 36 22.72 -7.03 -23.85
CA SER A 36 23.13 -5.88 -24.68
C SER A 36 24.44 -6.24 -25.35
N SER A 37 24.48 -6.25 -26.69
CA SER A 37 25.69 -6.59 -27.44
C SER A 37 26.84 -5.66 -27.07
N GLY A 38 28.07 -6.18 -27.00
CA GLY A 38 29.25 -5.41 -26.63
C GLY A 38 29.36 -5.02 -25.14
N HIS A 39 28.37 -5.34 -24.31
CA HIS A 39 28.40 -5.01 -22.88
C HIS A 39 28.48 -6.26 -21.99
N LYS A 40 29.00 -6.08 -20.76
CA LYS A 40 29.01 -7.12 -19.73
C LYS A 40 27.58 -7.57 -19.39
N ARG A 41 27.41 -8.77 -18.84
CA ARG A 41 26.08 -9.29 -18.49
C ARG A 41 25.48 -8.51 -17.32
N ALA A 42 24.16 -8.33 -17.32
CA ALA A 42 23.45 -7.83 -16.14
C ALA A 42 23.48 -8.90 -15.04
N LEU A 43 23.76 -8.48 -13.80
CA LEU A 43 23.78 -9.38 -12.64
C LEU A 43 22.58 -9.10 -11.75
N LEU A 44 22.04 -10.18 -11.18
CA LEU A 44 20.90 -10.15 -10.26
C LEU A 44 21.16 -11.13 -9.10
N GLU A 45 22.32 -10.95 -8.46
CA GLU A 45 22.64 -11.64 -7.22
C GLU A 45 21.74 -11.13 -6.08
N ALA A 46 21.74 -11.82 -4.94
CA ALA A 46 20.90 -11.41 -3.81
C ALA A 46 21.29 -10.00 -3.31
N GLY A 47 20.30 -9.12 -3.13
CA GLY A 47 20.52 -7.75 -2.68
C GLY A 47 20.57 -6.73 -3.83
N ILE A 48 21.51 -5.80 -3.76
CA ILE A 48 21.58 -4.60 -4.60
C ILE A 48 22.69 -4.77 -5.65
N ASN A 49 22.34 -4.69 -6.93
CA ASN A 49 23.27 -4.90 -8.05
C ASN A 49 23.35 -3.65 -8.93
N GLY A 50 24.26 -2.74 -8.61
CA GLY A 50 24.49 -1.53 -9.42
C GLY A 50 25.34 -1.81 -10.66
N MET A 51 24.86 -1.44 -11.85
CA MET A 51 25.69 -1.46 -13.05
C MET A 51 26.84 -0.43 -12.94
N ALA A 52 27.98 -0.67 -13.60
CA ALA A 52 29.08 0.30 -13.59
C ALA A 52 28.64 1.67 -14.15
N LYS A 53 29.10 2.76 -13.51
CA LYS A 53 28.89 4.13 -14.01
C LYS A 53 29.56 4.29 -15.38
N VAL A 54 28.95 5.08 -16.25
CA VAL A 54 29.45 5.40 -17.59
C VAL A 54 29.61 6.92 -17.71
N SER A 55 30.73 7.35 -18.30
CA SER A 55 30.94 8.76 -18.65
C SER A 55 30.40 8.99 -20.05
N THR A 56 29.55 10.00 -20.20
CA THR A 56 28.85 10.36 -21.44
C THR A 56 29.07 11.85 -21.74
N PRO A 57 28.68 12.36 -22.93
CA PRO A 57 28.85 13.78 -23.26
C PRO A 57 28.24 14.74 -22.23
N ASP A 58 27.14 14.32 -21.59
CA ASP A 58 26.37 15.14 -20.65
C ASP A 58 26.71 14.86 -19.17
N GLY A 59 27.78 14.08 -18.92
CA GLY A 59 28.24 13.72 -17.58
C GLY A 59 28.17 12.23 -17.27
N ILE A 60 28.31 11.91 -15.99
CA ILE A 60 28.37 10.54 -15.49
C ILE A 60 26.97 10.07 -15.09
N ARG A 61 26.56 8.90 -15.58
CA ARG A 61 25.32 8.23 -15.14
C ARG A 61 25.57 6.78 -14.72
N ARG A 62 24.72 6.26 -13.84
CA ARG A 62 24.59 4.82 -13.63
C ARG A 62 23.44 4.29 -14.50
N PRO A 63 23.67 3.25 -15.33
CA PRO A 63 22.64 2.80 -16.25
C PRO A 63 21.38 2.25 -15.56
N ALA A 64 21.56 1.41 -14.54
CA ALA A 64 20.49 0.87 -13.70
C ALA A 64 21.05 0.28 -12.40
N ILE A 65 20.18 0.12 -11.41
CA ILE A 65 20.39 -0.75 -10.25
C ILE A 65 19.33 -1.83 -10.27
N LEU A 66 19.75 -3.10 -10.21
CA LEU A 66 18.86 -4.24 -10.14
C LEU A 66 18.78 -4.74 -8.69
N ILE A 67 17.59 -4.74 -8.12
CA ILE A 67 17.36 -5.13 -6.73
C ILE A 67 16.70 -6.52 -6.72
N ARG A 68 17.26 -7.45 -5.94
CA ARG A 68 16.68 -8.78 -5.74
C ARG A 68 16.38 -9.02 -4.26
N SER A 69 15.10 -8.96 -3.90
CA SER A 69 14.63 -9.38 -2.59
C SER A 69 14.40 -10.89 -2.52
N SER A 70 14.52 -11.46 -1.32
CA SER A 70 14.29 -12.88 -1.02
C SER A 70 13.32 -13.00 0.15
N PRO A 71 12.01 -13.09 -0.09
CA PRO A 71 10.97 -13.01 0.96
C PRO A 71 10.93 -14.20 1.93
N TRP A 72 11.67 -15.29 1.65
CA TRP A 72 11.71 -16.52 2.47
C TRP A 72 12.28 -16.35 3.89
N LYS A 73 12.80 -15.16 4.22
CA LYS A 73 13.28 -14.82 5.57
C LYS A 73 12.32 -13.91 6.35
N ALA A 74 11.17 -13.55 5.77
CA ALA A 74 10.16 -12.75 6.46
C ALA A 74 9.52 -13.56 7.59
N GLY A 75 9.39 -12.96 8.78
CA GLY A 75 8.60 -13.51 9.89
C GLY A 75 9.29 -14.48 10.85
N THR A 76 10.63 -14.67 10.77
CA THR A 76 11.38 -15.40 11.80
C THR A 76 11.81 -14.47 12.95
N GLU A 77 11.88 -14.96 14.19
CA GLU A 77 12.36 -14.22 15.39
C GLU A 77 13.69 -13.47 15.17
N GLN A 78 14.53 -13.91 14.23
CA GLN A 78 15.85 -13.34 13.95
C GLN A 78 15.84 -12.08 13.06
N THR A 79 14.74 -11.73 12.39
CA THR A 79 14.63 -10.53 11.54
C THR A 79 13.20 -9.97 11.54
N PRO A 80 12.82 -9.10 12.49
CA PRO A 80 11.51 -8.45 12.47
C PRO A 80 11.35 -7.52 11.24
N TRP A 81 12.47 -7.04 10.70
CA TRP A 81 12.54 -6.19 9.52
C TRP A 81 12.67 -7.02 8.24
N HIS A 82 11.69 -6.90 7.35
CA HIS A 82 11.68 -7.58 6.05
C HIS A 82 11.22 -6.61 4.97
N ASP A 83 11.70 -6.82 3.74
CA ASP A 83 11.26 -6.00 2.61
C ASP A 83 9.76 -6.17 2.39
N VAL A 84 9.05 -5.06 2.23
CA VAL A 84 7.60 -5.04 1.96
C VAL A 84 7.41 -4.66 0.50
N PHE A 85 6.72 -5.51 -0.26
CA PHE A 85 6.35 -5.25 -1.65
C PHE A 85 4.84 -5.08 -1.74
N ASP A 86 4.36 -3.86 -1.51
CA ASP A 86 2.99 -3.46 -1.80
C ASP A 86 2.89 -3.09 -3.28
N MET A 87 2.93 -4.13 -4.10
CA MET A 87 2.86 -4.01 -5.55
C MET A 87 1.64 -3.18 -5.97
N ASP A 88 0.53 -3.38 -5.29
CA ASP A 88 -0.78 -2.90 -5.73
C ASP A 88 -0.99 -1.42 -5.45
N ASN A 89 -0.41 -0.89 -4.37
CA ASN A 89 -0.30 0.55 -4.17
C ASN A 89 0.99 1.13 -4.75
N GLY A 90 1.78 0.34 -5.49
CA GLY A 90 3.01 0.80 -6.13
C GLY A 90 4.06 1.28 -5.13
N HIS A 91 4.22 0.59 -4.01
CA HIS A 91 5.17 0.92 -2.95
C HIS A 91 6.03 -0.28 -2.56
N VAL A 92 7.32 -0.07 -2.46
CA VAL A 92 8.27 -1.05 -1.91
C VAL A 92 9.06 -0.40 -0.80
N ARG A 93 9.04 -1.00 0.40
CA ARG A 93 9.93 -0.65 1.50
C ARG A 93 11.08 -1.65 1.54
N TYR A 94 12.27 -1.22 1.15
CA TYR A 94 13.43 -2.10 0.94
C TYR A 94 14.56 -1.79 1.92
N PHE A 95 15.13 -2.81 2.55
CA PHE A 95 16.21 -2.64 3.53
C PHE A 95 17.60 -2.79 2.89
N GLY A 96 18.50 -1.92 3.30
CA GLY A 96 19.88 -1.85 2.83
C GLY A 96 20.73 -3.08 3.11
N ASP A 97 21.91 -3.12 2.50
CA ASP A 97 22.85 -4.25 2.60
C ASP A 97 23.79 -4.17 3.82
N HIS A 98 23.59 -3.22 4.74
CA HIS A 98 24.35 -3.20 5.99
C HIS A 98 23.90 -4.35 6.91
N LYS A 99 24.86 -4.98 7.60
CA LYS A 99 24.62 -6.10 8.52
C LYS A 99 25.43 -5.92 9.80
N ALA A 100 24.98 -6.58 10.87
CA ALA A 100 25.77 -6.72 12.09
C ALA A 100 27.17 -7.30 11.76
N GLY A 101 28.22 -6.69 12.32
CA GLY A 101 29.61 -7.09 12.05
C GLY A 101 30.21 -6.55 10.75
N SER A 102 29.49 -5.68 10.01
CA SER A 102 30.08 -4.95 8.89
C SER A 102 31.27 -4.10 9.37
N SER A 103 32.43 -4.27 8.72
CA SER A 103 33.66 -3.52 9.03
C SER A 103 33.67 -2.10 8.47
N VAL A 104 32.71 -1.78 7.58
CA VAL A 104 32.60 -0.46 6.95
C VAL A 104 31.51 0.37 7.61
N PRO A 105 31.58 1.72 7.59
CA PRO A 105 30.54 2.59 8.11
C PRO A 105 29.16 2.42 7.43
N PRO A 106 28.05 2.70 8.13
CA PRO A 106 26.72 2.73 7.53
C PRO A 106 26.65 3.65 6.31
N GLY A 107 26.04 3.15 5.23
CA GLY A 107 25.94 3.89 3.95
C GLY A 107 27.11 3.67 2.99
N THR A 108 28.19 3.01 3.42
CA THR A 108 29.40 2.79 2.60
C THR A 108 29.53 1.37 2.04
N THR A 109 28.65 0.46 2.44
CA THR A 109 28.48 -0.83 1.75
C THR A 109 28.13 -0.61 0.28
N THR A 110 28.59 -1.47 -0.62
CA THR A 110 28.46 -1.26 -2.07
C THR A 110 27.01 -1.01 -2.50
N GLY A 111 26.04 -1.72 -1.91
CA GLY A 111 24.63 -1.55 -2.20
C GLY A 111 24.07 -0.23 -1.68
N ASN A 112 24.23 0.05 -0.37
CA ASN A 112 23.75 1.30 0.22
C ASN A 112 24.38 2.54 -0.43
N ALA A 113 25.68 2.51 -0.73
CA ALA A 113 26.33 3.61 -1.44
C ALA A 113 25.69 3.84 -2.82
N ALA A 114 25.38 2.77 -3.56
CA ALA A 114 24.70 2.88 -4.85
C ALA A 114 23.25 3.40 -4.73
N LEU A 115 22.50 3.01 -3.69
CA LEU A 115 21.13 3.50 -3.46
C LEU A 115 21.10 4.93 -2.91
N LEU A 116 22.08 5.35 -2.11
CA LEU A 116 22.21 6.73 -1.65
C LEU A 116 22.60 7.67 -2.81
N ASP A 117 23.50 7.23 -3.70
CA ASP A 117 23.78 7.91 -4.97
C ASP A 117 22.48 8.06 -5.78
N ALA A 118 21.74 6.95 -5.99
CA ALA A 118 20.49 6.98 -6.75
C ALA A 118 19.41 7.86 -6.10
N PHE A 119 19.31 7.86 -4.77
CA PHE A 119 18.39 8.73 -4.05
C PHE A 119 18.73 10.21 -4.29
N THR A 120 20.01 10.55 -4.27
CA THR A 120 20.47 11.92 -4.58
C THR A 120 20.03 12.31 -5.99
N ASP A 121 20.23 11.44 -6.98
CA ASP A 121 19.77 11.70 -8.36
C ASP A 121 18.23 11.83 -8.44
N HIS A 122 17.49 11.05 -7.66
CA HIS A 122 16.01 11.08 -7.60
C HIS A 122 15.46 12.36 -6.95
N GLN A 123 16.27 13.05 -6.15
CA GLN A 123 15.95 14.36 -5.58
C GLN A 123 16.41 15.54 -6.46
N GLY A 124 16.83 15.28 -7.70
CA GLY A 124 17.20 16.31 -8.66
C GLY A 124 16.12 17.37 -8.81
N ARG A 125 16.52 18.65 -8.77
CA ARG A 125 15.63 19.82 -8.79
C ARG A 125 15.18 20.16 -10.20
N THR A 126 16.02 19.88 -11.19
CA THR A 126 15.74 20.15 -12.61
C THR A 126 15.50 18.86 -13.40
N ALA A 127 14.90 18.99 -14.59
CA ALA A 127 14.73 17.86 -15.49
C ALA A 127 16.08 17.30 -15.97
N ASP A 128 17.07 18.15 -16.19
CA ASP A 128 18.41 17.74 -16.64
C ASP A 128 19.14 16.91 -15.58
N GLU A 129 19.05 17.31 -14.30
CA GLU A 129 19.58 16.51 -13.18
C GLU A 129 18.90 15.14 -13.12
N ARG A 130 17.56 15.09 -13.28
CA ARG A 130 16.81 13.84 -13.28
C ARG A 130 16.97 13.01 -14.54
N ALA A 131 17.42 13.56 -15.66
CA ALA A 131 17.65 12.79 -16.89
C ALA A 131 18.78 11.74 -16.71
N ALA A 132 19.76 12.05 -15.87
CA ALA A 132 20.81 11.13 -15.47
C ALA A 132 20.35 10.08 -14.44
N ALA A 133 19.21 10.29 -13.79
CA ALA A 133 18.75 9.50 -12.65
C ALA A 133 18.73 8.00 -12.90
N THR A 134 19.16 7.26 -11.89
CA THR A 134 19.35 5.81 -11.99
C THR A 134 18.03 5.05 -11.84
N PRO A 135 17.54 4.32 -12.85
CA PRO A 135 16.35 3.48 -12.69
C PRO A 135 16.62 2.29 -11.78
N LEU A 136 15.68 2.02 -10.87
CA LEU A 136 15.68 0.82 -10.05
C LEU A 136 14.80 -0.24 -10.70
N LEU A 137 15.36 -1.41 -11.02
CA LEU A 137 14.60 -2.56 -11.53
C LEU A 137 14.47 -3.58 -10.40
N LEU A 138 13.25 -3.75 -9.90
CA LEU A 138 13.00 -4.55 -8.71
C LEU A 138 12.60 -5.97 -9.09
N PHE A 139 13.14 -6.95 -8.38
CA PHE A 139 12.86 -8.36 -8.54
C PHE A 139 12.68 -9.04 -7.18
N ARG A 140 11.88 -10.11 -7.16
CA ARG A 140 11.78 -11.01 -6.01
C ARG A 140 12.11 -12.44 -6.41
N ALA A 141 12.84 -13.16 -5.56
CA ALA A 141 13.04 -14.59 -5.72
C ALA A 141 11.71 -15.34 -5.53
N VAL A 142 11.33 -16.18 -6.50
CA VAL A 142 10.10 -17.00 -6.46
C VAL A 142 10.46 -18.47 -6.59
N PRO A 143 9.80 -19.39 -5.87
CA PRO A 143 10.06 -20.81 -6.01
C PRO A 143 9.25 -21.32 -7.21
N ARG A 144 9.84 -22.18 -8.04
CA ARG A 144 9.13 -22.80 -9.17
C ARG A 144 9.61 -24.22 -9.36
N ASN A 145 8.70 -25.10 -9.77
CA ASN A 145 8.98 -26.50 -10.08
C ASN A 145 9.76 -27.21 -8.96
N GLY A 146 9.35 -26.99 -7.70
CA GLY A 146 10.01 -27.57 -6.52
C GLY A 146 11.40 -27.00 -6.19
N LYS A 147 11.94 -26.04 -6.98
CA LYS A 147 13.24 -25.42 -6.75
C LYS A 147 13.08 -24.08 -6.04
N PRO A 148 13.67 -23.89 -4.84
CA PRO A 148 13.59 -22.62 -4.10
C PRO A 148 14.45 -21.51 -4.71
N LYS A 149 15.38 -21.85 -5.60
CA LYS A 149 16.32 -20.91 -6.25
C LYS A 149 16.27 -21.04 -7.77
N GLY A 150 16.71 -20.00 -8.45
CA GLY A 150 16.88 -19.98 -9.91
C GLY A 150 15.79 -19.25 -10.69
N HIS A 151 14.72 -18.80 -10.02
CA HIS A 151 13.65 -18.02 -10.64
C HIS A 151 13.44 -16.69 -9.92
N VAL A 152 13.15 -15.65 -10.69
CA VAL A 152 12.89 -14.30 -10.20
C VAL A 152 11.66 -13.74 -10.90
N ALA A 153 10.81 -13.03 -10.18
CA ALA A 153 9.72 -12.27 -10.76
C ALA A 153 10.13 -10.79 -10.85
N PHE A 154 9.88 -10.15 -11.99
CA PHE A 154 10.05 -8.70 -12.12
C PHE A 154 8.90 -7.97 -11.43
N CYS A 155 9.22 -7.06 -10.53
CA CYS A 155 8.28 -6.30 -9.72
C CYS A 155 8.03 -4.88 -10.28
N GLY A 156 8.85 -4.42 -11.22
CA GLY A 156 8.66 -3.11 -11.85
C GLY A 156 9.84 -2.18 -11.70
N LEU A 157 9.59 -0.93 -12.11
CA LEU A 157 10.55 0.16 -12.21
C LEU A 157 10.30 1.16 -11.09
N GLY A 158 11.34 1.50 -10.34
CA GLY A 158 11.24 2.25 -9.09
C GLY A 158 12.01 3.57 -9.07
N VAL A 159 11.44 4.53 -8.33
CA VAL A 159 12.07 5.80 -7.90
C VAL A 159 12.09 5.82 -6.36
N ILE A 160 13.21 6.22 -5.76
CA ILE A 160 13.36 6.35 -4.30
C ILE A 160 12.74 7.69 -3.87
N GLU A 161 11.70 7.61 -3.04
CA GLU A 161 10.99 8.78 -2.52
C GLU A 161 11.58 9.26 -1.20
N ARG A 162 11.99 8.31 -0.38
CA ARG A 162 12.47 8.55 0.97
C ARG A 162 13.53 7.53 1.32
N THR A 163 14.49 7.97 2.13
CA THR A 163 15.45 7.10 2.79
C THR A 163 15.50 7.45 4.26
N GLU A 164 15.58 6.44 5.13
CA GLU A 164 15.73 6.62 6.56
C GLU A 164 16.88 5.78 7.08
N ARG A 165 17.60 6.32 8.06
CA ARG A 165 18.58 5.58 8.84
C ARG A 165 17.86 4.94 10.02
N LEU A 166 17.96 3.62 10.16
CA LEU A 166 17.36 2.88 11.27
C LEU A 166 18.39 2.04 12.03
N VAL A 167 18.06 1.73 13.28
CA VAL A 167 18.80 0.76 14.09
C VAL A 167 18.07 -0.58 13.99
N GLN A 168 18.81 -1.62 13.58
CA GLN A 168 18.35 -3.00 13.51
C GLN A 168 19.10 -3.85 14.53
N TRP A 169 18.53 -5.00 14.86
CA TRP A 169 19.19 -6.02 15.66
C TRP A 169 19.51 -7.21 14.75
N GLY A 170 20.69 -7.81 14.90
CA GLY A 170 21.10 -8.92 14.05
C GLY A 170 22.09 -9.86 14.70
N GLY A 171 22.24 -11.05 14.09
CA GLY A 171 23.05 -12.13 14.64
C GLY A 171 22.35 -12.89 15.78
N ARG A 172 22.94 -14.02 16.19
CA ARG A 172 22.43 -14.80 17.34
C ARG A 172 22.55 -14.04 18.67
N GLU A 173 23.48 -13.09 18.74
CA GLU A 173 23.78 -12.28 19.93
C GLU A 173 22.95 -10.99 20.01
N HIS A 174 22.03 -10.76 19.07
CA HIS A 174 21.13 -9.60 19.06
C HIS A 174 21.89 -8.26 19.16
N THR A 175 22.94 -8.10 18.35
CA THR A 175 23.78 -6.89 18.34
C THR A 175 23.08 -5.77 17.55
N PRO A 176 23.02 -4.53 18.08
CA PRO A 176 22.47 -3.41 17.33
C PRO A 176 23.44 -3.00 16.22
N PHE A 177 22.90 -2.72 15.03
CA PHE A 177 23.64 -2.15 13.91
C PHE A 177 22.76 -1.16 13.16
N VAL A 178 23.39 -0.19 12.50
CA VAL A 178 22.68 0.82 11.72
C VAL A 178 22.55 0.35 10.26
N ASN A 179 21.38 0.53 9.67
CA ASN A 179 21.16 0.32 8.24
C ASN A 179 20.28 1.44 7.66
N TYR A 180 20.06 1.37 6.35
CA TYR A 180 19.12 2.24 5.65
C TYR A 180 17.87 1.47 5.25
N VAL A 181 16.74 2.17 5.18
CA VAL A 181 15.52 1.71 4.52
C VAL A 181 15.13 2.72 3.46
N TYR A 182 14.68 2.22 2.32
CA TYR A 182 14.33 2.99 1.15
C TYR A 182 12.86 2.75 0.82
N ASP A 183 12.07 3.82 0.79
CA ASP A 183 10.72 3.79 0.25
C ASP A 183 10.80 4.10 -1.24
N ILE A 184 10.37 3.13 -2.04
CA ILE A 184 10.48 3.14 -3.49
C ILE A 184 9.06 3.17 -4.07
N ALA A 185 8.76 4.19 -4.88
CA ALA A 185 7.56 4.23 -5.69
C ALA A 185 7.77 3.39 -6.94
N LEU A 186 6.89 2.42 -7.19
CA LEU A 186 6.82 1.74 -8.47
C LEU A 186 6.03 2.61 -9.44
N ILE A 187 6.62 2.94 -10.58
CA ILE A 187 5.95 3.75 -11.59
C ILE A 187 4.94 2.91 -12.38
N ASP A 188 3.88 3.56 -12.85
CA ASP A 188 2.88 2.97 -13.72
C ASP A 188 3.48 2.71 -15.11
N LEU A 189 3.35 1.46 -15.58
CA LEU A 189 3.83 1.00 -16.87
C LEU A 189 2.66 0.58 -17.78
N THR A 190 1.42 0.96 -17.44
CA THR A 190 0.22 0.58 -18.20
C THR A 190 0.28 1.05 -19.65
N SER A 191 0.89 2.21 -19.92
CA SER A 191 1.09 2.72 -21.30
C SER A 191 2.03 1.84 -22.14
N GLU A 192 2.86 1.02 -21.48
CA GLU A 192 3.83 0.11 -22.07
C GLU A 192 3.45 -1.38 -21.85
N ASP A 193 2.15 -1.67 -21.68
CA ASP A 193 1.63 -3.00 -21.38
C ASP A 193 2.32 -3.68 -20.17
N ASP A 194 2.57 -2.93 -19.09
CA ASP A 194 3.30 -3.39 -17.91
C ASP A 194 4.75 -3.85 -18.22
N THR A 195 5.39 -3.29 -19.26
CA THR A 195 6.75 -3.66 -19.65
C THR A 195 7.77 -2.53 -19.57
N VAL A 196 9.02 -2.90 -19.32
CA VAL A 196 10.20 -2.05 -19.54
C VAL A 196 11.01 -2.65 -20.68
N ASP A 197 11.23 -1.87 -21.74
CA ASP A 197 12.09 -2.29 -22.85
C ASP A 197 13.57 -2.25 -22.42
N TRP A 198 14.29 -3.36 -22.61
CA TRP A 198 15.71 -3.42 -22.26
C TRP A 198 16.58 -2.56 -23.18
N GLU A 199 16.08 -2.16 -24.35
CA GLU A 199 16.74 -1.20 -25.22
C GLU A 199 17.06 0.12 -24.49
N TRP A 200 16.15 0.59 -23.64
CA TRP A 200 16.38 1.76 -22.79
C TRP A 200 17.62 1.59 -21.89
N ILE A 201 17.70 0.45 -21.19
CA ILE A 201 18.85 0.15 -20.34
C ILE A 201 20.12 0.00 -21.18
N GLY A 202 20.01 -0.60 -22.38
CA GLY A 202 21.09 -0.67 -23.36
C GLY A 202 21.63 0.72 -23.72
N ALA A 203 20.77 1.64 -24.13
CA ALA A 203 21.12 3.02 -24.45
C ALA A 203 21.75 3.76 -23.26
N ARG A 204 21.23 3.55 -22.04
CA ARG A 204 21.84 4.09 -20.82
C ARG A 204 23.25 3.55 -20.53
N ARG A 205 23.65 2.42 -21.11
CA ARG A 205 25.01 1.84 -20.98
C ARG A 205 25.99 2.29 -22.04
N ASP A 206 25.50 2.87 -23.13
CA ASP A 206 26.32 3.38 -24.21
C ASP A 206 26.93 4.73 -23.82
N LYS A 207 28.25 4.87 -23.98
CA LYS A 207 28.99 6.09 -23.67
C LYS A 207 28.76 7.19 -24.71
N GLY A 208 28.37 6.84 -25.93
CA GLY A 208 28.08 7.78 -27.02
C GLY A 208 26.65 8.34 -26.99
N VAL A 209 25.77 7.77 -26.16
CA VAL A 209 24.37 8.18 -26.07
C VAL A 209 24.20 9.22 -24.96
N SER A 210 23.59 10.36 -25.30
CA SER A 210 23.27 11.46 -24.40
C SER A 210 22.19 11.08 -23.37
N HIS A 211 22.01 11.86 -22.30
CA HIS A 211 20.91 11.65 -21.34
C HIS A 211 19.54 11.76 -22.01
N ALA A 212 19.36 12.76 -22.88
CA ALA A 212 18.11 12.98 -23.60
C ALA A 212 17.80 11.82 -24.58
N GLN A 213 18.80 11.38 -25.35
CA GLN A 213 18.62 10.26 -26.29
C GLN A 213 18.27 8.96 -25.57
N ALA A 214 18.88 8.68 -24.42
CA ALA A 214 18.50 7.53 -23.60
C ALA A 214 17.11 7.71 -22.99
N LEU A 215 16.71 8.93 -22.62
CA LEU A 215 15.40 9.22 -22.05
C LEU A 215 14.26 8.99 -23.05
N ASP A 216 14.48 9.19 -24.36
CA ASP A 216 13.48 8.96 -25.41
C ASP A 216 12.97 7.51 -25.45
N LEU A 217 13.80 6.56 -25.00
CA LEU A 217 13.47 5.13 -24.93
C LEU A 217 12.82 4.72 -23.60
N ALA A 218 12.76 5.62 -22.62
CA ALA A 218 12.20 5.34 -21.30
C ALA A 218 10.66 5.25 -21.33
N PRO A 219 10.05 4.48 -20.41
CA PRO A 219 8.60 4.48 -20.22
C PRO A 219 8.05 5.89 -20.05
N ARG A 220 6.84 6.13 -20.56
CA ARG A 220 6.18 7.44 -20.51
C ARG A 220 6.13 8.01 -19.10
N ALA A 221 5.74 7.20 -18.11
CA ALA A 221 5.69 7.65 -16.71
C ALA A 221 7.07 8.06 -16.17
N TRP A 222 8.15 7.40 -16.59
CA TRP A 222 9.50 7.82 -16.23
C TRP A 222 9.86 9.17 -16.86
N ARG A 223 9.53 9.37 -18.14
CA ARG A 223 9.77 10.66 -18.84
C ARG A 223 8.99 11.81 -18.19
N GLU A 224 7.73 11.58 -17.83
CA GLU A 224 6.92 12.55 -17.10
C GLU A 224 7.50 12.87 -15.71
N TRP A 225 8.00 11.85 -14.98
CA TRP A 225 8.69 12.07 -13.71
C TRP A 225 10.00 12.85 -13.89
N VAL A 226 10.80 12.56 -14.92
CA VAL A 226 12.01 13.36 -15.21
C VAL A 226 11.62 14.81 -15.48
N LYS A 227 10.56 15.07 -16.24
CA LYS A 227 10.10 16.42 -16.56
C LYS A 227 9.56 17.18 -15.35
N HIS A 228 8.71 16.55 -14.54
CA HIS A 228 7.93 17.22 -13.50
C HIS A 228 8.43 17.00 -12.07
N GLY A 229 9.27 15.99 -11.84
CA GLY A 229 9.87 15.67 -10.55
C GLY A 229 8.90 15.02 -9.56
N SER A 230 9.24 15.11 -8.27
CA SER A 230 8.54 14.40 -7.19
C SER A 230 7.06 14.79 -7.03
N SER A 231 6.65 15.98 -7.48
CA SER A 231 5.25 16.42 -7.41
C SER A 231 4.32 15.62 -8.34
N ALA A 232 4.85 15.08 -9.45
CA ALA A 232 4.08 14.24 -10.36
C ALA A 232 4.02 12.77 -9.93
N LEU A 233 4.94 12.33 -9.07
CA LEU A 233 5.10 10.93 -8.70
C LEU A 233 3.83 10.27 -8.13
N PRO A 234 2.97 10.93 -7.32
CA PRO A 234 1.71 10.34 -6.85
C PRO A 234 0.74 9.93 -7.98
N GLY A 235 0.73 10.67 -9.09
CA GLY A 235 -0.10 10.39 -10.26
C GLY A 235 0.55 9.45 -11.28
N LEU A 236 1.87 9.24 -11.16
CA LEU A 236 2.67 8.35 -12.02
C LEU A 236 2.94 7.00 -11.35
N ARG A 237 2.41 6.78 -10.14
CA ARG A 237 2.59 5.57 -9.36
C ARG A 237 1.65 4.47 -9.84
N ARG A 238 2.17 3.25 -9.92
CA ARG A 238 1.38 2.05 -10.18
C ARG A 238 0.25 1.93 -9.14
N ARG A 239 -0.99 1.76 -9.62
CA ARG A 239 -2.15 1.43 -8.79
C ARG A 239 -2.92 0.28 -9.43
N VAL A 240 -3.13 -0.79 -8.68
CA VAL A 240 -4.01 -1.89 -9.08
C VAL A 240 -5.32 -1.73 -8.32
N ALA A 241 -6.36 -1.24 -9.00
CA ALA A 241 -7.69 -1.05 -8.41
C ALA A 241 -8.23 -2.33 -7.71
N ARG A 242 -7.81 -3.53 -8.15
CA ARG A 242 -8.27 -4.83 -7.62
C ARG A 242 -7.77 -5.17 -6.21
N ALA A 243 -6.74 -4.53 -5.67
CA ALA A 243 -6.16 -4.93 -4.39
C ALA A 243 -6.81 -4.32 -3.17
N GLN A 244 -7.54 -3.22 -3.35
CA GLN A 244 -8.36 -2.63 -2.29
C GLN A 244 -9.77 -3.23 -2.24
N VAL A 245 -10.05 -4.24 -3.08
CA VAL A 245 -11.30 -5.00 -3.08
C VAL A 245 -11.13 -6.27 -2.26
N ALA A 246 -11.72 -6.31 -1.07
CA ALA A 246 -11.81 -7.52 -0.27
C ALA A 246 -12.88 -8.45 -0.86
N LYS A 247 -12.53 -9.74 -1.05
CA LYS A 247 -13.52 -10.73 -1.50
C LYS A 247 -14.62 -10.87 -0.47
N VAL A 248 -15.84 -11.13 -0.92
CA VAL A 248 -17.00 -11.30 -0.02
C VAL A 248 -16.74 -12.35 1.07
N ARG A 249 -16.06 -13.45 0.72
CA ARG A 249 -15.71 -14.52 1.65
C ARG A 249 -14.76 -14.07 2.77
N ASP A 250 -13.92 -13.07 2.49
CA ASP A 250 -12.90 -12.55 3.43
C ASP A 250 -13.49 -11.43 4.31
N GLN A 251 -14.68 -10.92 3.96
CA GLN A 251 -15.45 -9.96 4.76
C GLN A 251 -16.43 -10.64 5.74
N ARG A 252 -16.48 -11.97 5.75
CA ARG A 252 -17.38 -12.77 6.60
C ARG A 252 -16.57 -13.62 7.59
N PRO A 253 -17.07 -13.81 8.81
CA PRO A 253 -16.51 -14.80 9.71
C PRO A 253 -16.54 -16.19 9.08
N LYS A 254 -15.55 -17.02 9.43
CA LYS A 254 -15.52 -18.41 8.97
C LYS A 254 -16.76 -19.15 9.50
N PRO A 255 -17.53 -19.88 8.66
CA PRO A 255 -18.68 -20.63 9.12
C PRO A 255 -18.32 -21.57 10.29
N GLY A 256 -19.11 -21.50 11.37
CA GLY A 256 -18.89 -22.28 12.59
C GLY A 256 -17.82 -21.74 13.55
N SER A 257 -17.23 -20.57 13.28
CA SER A 257 -16.33 -19.90 14.23
C SER A 257 -17.11 -19.18 15.35
N GLY A 258 -16.41 -18.81 16.43
CA GLY A 258 -17.00 -18.01 17.51
C GLY A 258 -17.48 -16.65 17.00
N GLU A 259 -16.72 -16.02 16.10
CA GLU A 259 -17.09 -14.74 15.49
C GLU A 259 -18.34 -14.86 14.60
N ALA A 260 -18.56 -16.02 13.97
CA ALA A 260 -19.79 -16.27 13.22
C ALA A 260 -21.01 -16.36 14.15
N ALA A 261 -20.86 -17.02 15.31
CA ALA A 261 -21.90 -17.08 16.33
C ALA A 261 -22.19 -15.70 16.95
N ASP A 262 -21.15 -14.89 17.17
CA ASP A 262 -21.28 -13.53 17.66
C ASP A 262 -22.00 -12.63 16.66
N LEU A 263 -21.62 -12.68 15.38
CA LEU A 263 -22.27 -11.92 14.31
C LEU A 263 -23.76 -12.25 14.22
N GLU A 264 -24.10 -13.54 14.30
CA GLU A 264 -25.48 -14.01 14.28
C GLU A 264 -26.25 -13.55 15.53
N THR A 265 -25.61 -13.53 16.70
CA THR A 265 -26.19 -13.03 17.95
C THR A 265 -26.47 -11.53 17.85
N ILE A 266 -25.52 -10.74 17.35
CA ILE A 266 -25.67 -9.31 17.09
C ILE A 266 -26.81 -9.08 16.10
N TYR A 267 -26.80 -9.75 14.95
CA TYR A 267 -27.87 -9.61 13.96
C TYR A 267 -29.25 -9.88 14.58
N LYS A 268 -29.43 -11.01 15.28
CA LYS A 268 -30.71 -11.37 15.92
C LYS A 268 -31.14 -10.38 16.99
N TYR A 269 -30.19 -9.89 17.79
CA TYR A 269 -30.49 -8.91 18.83
C TYR A 269 -30.98 -7.59 18.24
N PHE A 270 -30.42 -7.16 17.11
CA PHE A 270 -30.74 -5.88 16.47
C PHE A 270 -31.78 -5.97 15.35
N ASP A 271 -32.23 -7.16 14.96
CA ASP A 271 -33.31 -7.33 13.99
C ASP A 271 -34.61 -6.74 14.55
N GLY A 272 -35.21 -5.80 13.83
CA GLY A 272 -36.32 -4.98 14.33
C GLY A 272 -35.95 -3.84 15.30
N ARG A 273 -34.70 -3.76 15.78
CA ARG A 273 -34.19 -2.70 16.68
C ARG A 273 -33.19 -1.76 15.98
N LYS A 274 -33.63 -1.14 14.89
CA LYS A 274 -32.78 -0.32 14.01
C LYS A 274 -32.02 0.79 14.75
N HIS A 275 -32.69 1.56 15.59
CA HIS A 275 -32.05 2.69 16.31
C HIS A 275 -30.99 2.24 17.31
N ASP A 276 -31.21 1.11 17.97
CA ASP A 276 -30.22 0.56 18.90
C ASP A 276 -28.97 0.09 18.12
N PHE A 277 -29.17 -0.39 16.88
CA PHE A 277 -28.05 -0.71 15.99
C PHE A 277 -27.33 0.56 15.48
N GLU A 278 -28.06 1.64 15.20
CA GLU A 278 -27.44 2.94 14.85
C GLU A 278 -26.54 3.43 16.00
N ALA A 279 -26.98 3.28 17.25
CA ALA A 279 -26.18 3.58 18.43
C ALA A 279 -24.91 2.70 18.49
N LEU A 280 -25.07 1.37 18.34
CA LEU A 280 -23.93 0.44 18.30
C LEU A 280 -22.93 0.81 17.20
N ALA A 281 -23.43 1.06 16.00
CA ALA A 281 -22.62 1.43 14.84
C ALA A 281 -21.83 2.72 15.07
N ALA A 282 -22.45 3.73 15.66
CA ALA A 282 -21.78 4.97 16.02
C ALA A 282 -20.68 4.76 17.06
N ALA A 283 -20.86 3.84 18.02
CA ALA A 283 -19.83 3.52 19.02
C ALA A 283 -18.64 2.79 18.42
N VAL A 284 -18.91 1.81 17.55
CA VAL A 284 -17.87 1.07 16.83
C VAL A 284 -17.11 1.98 15.88
N ALA A 285 -17.81 2.84 15.13
CA ALA A 285 -17.17 3.84 14.28
C ALA A 285 -16.25 4.78 15.08
N ALA A 286 -16.70 5.22 16.27
CA ALA A 286 -15.89 6.03 17.16
C ALA A 286 -14.61 5.31 17.61
N ARG A 287 -14.72 4.03 18.03
CA ARG A 287 -13.57 3.21 18.42
C ARG A 287 -12.55 3.10 17.30
N VAL A 288 -12.99 2.78 16.08
CA VAL A 288 -12.13 2.64 14.91
C VAL A 288 -11.43 3.96 14.56
N LEU A 289 -12.16 5.07 14.56
CA LEU A 289 -11.61 6.39 14.20
C LEU A 289 -10.66 6.94 15.28
N ARG A 290 -10.90 6.64 16.57
CA ARG A 290 -9.96 6.98 17.67
C ARG A 290 -8.70 6.11 17.64
N GLY A 291 -8.84 4.82 17.33
CA GLY A 291 -7.74 3.83 17.34
C GLY A 291 -6.57 4.19 16.42
N ALA A 292 -6.80 5.02 15.41
CA ALA A 292 -5.77 5.55 14.52
C ALA A 292 -4.95 6.74 15.12
N GLY A 293 -5.16 7.09 16.40
CA GLY A 293 -4.49 8.21 17.05
C GLY A 293 -5.05 9.58 16.66
N HIS A 294 -6.23 9.61 16.03
CA HIS A 294 -6.92 10.82 15.64
C HIS A 294 -7.87 11.32 16.73
N GLY A 295 -8.08 12.64 16.79
CA GLY A 295 -9.07 13.24 17.68
C GLY A 295 -10.47 13.04 17.11
N TYR A 296 -11.15 11.96 17.48
CA TYR A 296 -12.55 11.77 17.08
C TYR A 296 -13.50 12.21 18.19
N VAL A 297 -14.48 13.05 17.81
CA VAL A 297 -15.55 13.54 18.69
C VAL A 297 -16.87 12.94 18.23
N GLU A 298 -17.53 12.24 19.15
CA GLU A 298 -18.88 11.71 18.94
C GLU A 298 -19.91 12.84 18.96
N GLY A 299 -20.79 12.87 17.96
CA GLY A 299 -21.87 13.84 17.86
C GLY A 299 -23.20 13.27 18.37
N TRP A 300 -24.12 13.02 17.44
CA TRP A 300 -25.48 12.59 17.76
C TRP A 300 -26.03 11.57 16.77
N LEU A 301 -27.09 10.86 17.19
CA LEU A 301 -27.98 10.10 16.31
C LEU A 301 -29.03 11.04 15.72
N THR A 302 -29.38 10.83 14.46
CA THR A 302 -30.36 11.66 13.77
C THR A 302 -31.79 11.17 14.02
N ARG A 303 -32.78 12.05 13.85
CA ARG A 303 -34.20 11.67 13.97
C ARG A 303 -34.69 10.88 12.75
N ARG A 304 -35.71 10.06 13.00
CA ARG A 304 -36.52 9.38 11.97
C ARG A 304 -36.91 10.37 10.85
N SER A 305 -36.30 10.22 9.69
CA SER A 305 -36.81 10.79 8.44
C SER A 305 -37.18 9.62 7.53
N GLY A 306 -38.39 9.66 6.95
CA GLY A 306 -38.84 8.66 5.99
C GLY A 306 -37.99 8.58 4.72
N ASP A 307 -37.09 9.56 4.52
CA ASP A 307 -36.24 9.75 3.35
C ASP A 307 -34.79 9.23 3.54
N GLY A 308 -34.58 8.41 4.57
CA GLY A 308 -33.35 7.63 4.72
C GLY A 308 -32.10 8.49 4.93
N GLY A 309 -32.16 9.50 5.82
CA GLY A 309 -31.04 10.35 6.24
C GLY A 309 -29.81 9.58 6.76
N ALA A 310 -28.70 10.28 7.05
CA ALA A 310 -27.56 9.67 7.75
C ALA A 310 -27.99 9.31 9.17
N ASP A 311 -27.54 8.19 9.71
CA ASP A 311 -28.02 7.67 10.99
C ASP A 311 -27.30 8.32 12.19
N PHE A 312 -26.03 8.67 12.02
CA PHE A 312 -25.26 9.37 13.04
C PHE A 312 -24.29 10.39 12.47
N VAL A 313 -23.87 11.33 13.31
CA VAL A 313 -22.90 12.38 13.00
C VAL A 313 -21.76 12.35 14.02
N GLY A 314 -20.54 12.56 13.54
CA GLY A 314 -19.36 12.79 14.38
C GLY A 314 -18.39 13.77 13.73
N ARG A 315 -17.21 13.95 14.35
CA ARG A 315 -16.16 14.83 13.85
C ARG A 315 -14.79 14.19 14.01
N LEU A 316 -13.96 14.35 12.99
CA LEU A 316 -12.56 13.91 13.00
C LEU A 316 -11.64 15.12 12.94
N ASP A 317 -10.83 15.30 13.98
CA ASP A 317 -9.84 16.37 14.08
C ASP A 317 -8.48 15.89 13.54
N LEU A 318 -7.97 16.63 12.55
CA LEU A 318 -6.70 16.39 11.87
C LEU A 318 -5.72 17.53 12.18
N GLY A 319 -4.47 17.18 12.44
CA GLY A 319 -3.44 18.14 12.88
C GLY A 319 -3.44 18.27 14.41
N GLY A 320 -2.30 17.98 15.03
CA GLY A 320 -2.16 17.81 16.49
C GLY A 320 -2.12 19.10 17.32
N GLY A 321 -2.75 20.20 16.85
CA GLY A 321 -2.71 21.49 17.55
C GLY A 321 -4.02 22.28 17.40
N SER A 322 -4.31 23.14 18.39
CA SER A 322 -5.39 24.12 18.28
C SER A 322 -4.97 25.29 17.38
N GLY A 323 -5.90 25.81 16.56
CA GLY A 323 -5.68 26.97 15.68
C GLY A 323 -5.34 26.60 14.22
N LEU A 324 -4.49 27.41 13.56
CA LEU A 324 -4.20 27.33 12.11
C LEU A 324 -3.51 26.02 11.66
N ALA A 325 -3.05 25.18 12.59
CA ALA A 325 -2.37 23.91 12.31
C ALA A 325 -3.29 22.67 12.40
N GLY A 326 -4.60 22.88 12.59
CA GLY A 326 -5.60 21.81 12.67
C GLY A 326 -6.83 22.08 11.79
N THR A 327 -7.54 21.02 11.45
CA THR A 327 -8.84 21.10 10.76
C THR A 327 -9.75 19.98 11.23
N SER A 328 -11.06 20.19 11.09
CA SER A 328 -12.07 19.24 11.51
C SER A 328 -12.89 18.80 10.31
N LEU A 329 -13.04 17.49 10.16
CA LEU A 329 -13.87 16.88 9.13
C LEU A 329 -15.18 16.39 9.75
N VAL A 330 -16.30 16.65 9.08
CA VAL A 330 -17.59 16.08 9.46
C VAL A 330 -17.62 14.61 9.07
N VAL A 331 -18.07 13.75 9.98
CA VAL A 331 -18.25 12.32 9.75
C VAL A 331 -19.74 12.02 9.68
N LEU A 332 -20.21 11.54 8.52
CA LEU A 332 -21.57 11.05 8.32
C LEU A 332 -21.61 9.53 8.40
N GLY A 333 -22.39 9.00 9.33
CA GLY A 333 -22.56 7.58 9.55
C GLY A 333 -23.85 7.01 8.95
N GLN A 334 -23.75 5.82 8.37
CA GLN A 334 -24.89 4.97 8.00
C GLN A 334 -24.71 3.61 8.67
N ALA A 335 -25.78 3.11 9.28
CA ALA A 335 -25.86 1.83 9.95
C ALA A 335 -26.95 0.97 9.29
N LYS A 336 -26.62 -0.27 8.94
CA LYS A 336 -27.56 -1.20 8.34
C LYS A 336 -27.44 -2.60 8.92
N CYS A 337 -28.36 -2.94 9.82
CA CYS A 337 -28.54 -4.31 10.30
C CYS A 337 -29.30 -5.12 9.25
N VAL A 338 -28.62 -6.06 8.60
CA VAL A 338 -29.13 -6.99 7.60
C VAL A 338 -28.69 -8.41 7.95
N LYS A 339 -29.27 -9.42 7.30
CA LYS A 339 -28.76 -10.78 7.43
C LYS A 339 -27.27 -10.83 7.06
N PRO A 340 -26.42 -11.58 7.77
CA PRO A 340 -24.98 -11.64 7.50
C PRO A 340 -24.59 -12.06 6.07
N ASP A 341 -25.48 -12.79 5.40
CA ASP A 341 -25.33 -13.21 4.00
C ASP A 341 -25.70 -12.13 2.97
N THR A 342 -26.27 -11.01 3.40
CA THR A 342 -26.70 -9.91 2.54
C THR A 342 -25.49 -9.09 2.07
N LEU A 343 -25.54 -8.66 0.81
CA LEU A 343 -24.54 -7.79 0.20
C LEU A 343 -25.05 -6.37 0.08
N ILE A 344 -24.22 -5.41 0.52
CA ILE A 344 -24.42 -3.99 0.29
C ILE A 344 -23.91 -3.65 -1.11
N THR A 345 -24.77 -2.96 -1.87
CA THR A 345 -24.55 -2.61 -3.28
C THR A 345 -23.90 -1.24 -3.44
N ALA A 346 -23.35 -0.98 -4.62
CA ALA A 346 -22.73 0.31 -4.94
C ALA A 346 -23.72 1.48 -4.78
N GLU A 347 -24.95 1.32 -5.28
CA GLU A 347 -26.02 2.31 -5.15
C GLU A 347 -26.29 2.71 -3.69
N GLN A 348 -26.25 1.74 -2.77
CA GLN A 348 -26.47 2.01 -1.35
C GLN A 348 -25.32 2.82 -0.73
N ILE A 349 -24.08 2.59 -1.16
CA ILE A 349 -22.91 3.37 -0.73
C ILE A 349 -22.97 4.76 -1.36
N ALA A 350 -23.25 4.85 -2.66
CA ALA A 350 -23.36 6.10 -3.41
C ALA A 350 -24.39 7.05 -2.82
N ARG A 351 -25.51 6.53 -2.27
CA ARG A 351 -26.51 7.35 -1.55
C ARG A 351 -25.94 8.06 -0.31
N VAL A 352 -24.98 7.45 0.38
CA VAL A 352 -24.28 8.09 1.52
C VAL A 352 -23.27 9.11 0.99
N VAL A 353 -22.48 8.71 -0.01
CA VAL A 353 -21.44 9.56 -0.61
C VAL A 353 -22.02 10.81 -1.25
N ALA A 354 -23.18 10.73 -1.91
CA ALA A 354 -23.87 11.86 -2.52
C ALA A 354 -24.26 12.97 -1.53
N ARG A 355 -24.20 12.69 -0.22
CA ARG A 355 -24.48 13.67 0.85
C ARG A 355 -23.23 14.31 1.42
N LEU A 356 -22.05 13.79 1.09
CA LEU A 356 -20.78 14.32 1.56
C LEU A 356 -20.50 15.66 0.85
N ARG A 357 -20.13 16.66 1.63
CA ARG A 357 -19.61 17.94 1.14
C ARG A 357 -18.08 17.93 1.20
N ARG A 358 -17.45 18.98 0.66
CA ARG A 358 -16.00 19.16 0.83
C ARG A 358 -15.65 19.19 2.32
N GLY A 359 -14.65 18.40 2.71
CA GLY A 359 -14.23 18.24 4.10
C GLY A 359 -15.13 17.30 4.92
N TRP A 360 -15.96 16.48 4.28
CA TRP A 360 -16.78 15.46 4.94
C TRP A 360 -16.30 14.07 4.53
N ILE A 361 -16.41 13.12 5.45
CA ILE A 361 -16.16 11.70 5.20
C ILE A 361 -17.37 10.88 5.63
N GLY A 362 -17.55 9.71 5.03
CA GLY A 362 -18.60 8.76 5.38
C GLY A 362 -18.08 7.61 6.25
N VAL A 363 -18.98 6.98 6.98
CA VAL A 363 -18.78 5.64 7.56
C VAL A 363 -20.03 4.80 7.28
N TYR A 364 -19.87 3.62 6.71
CA TYR A 364 -20.95 2.65 6.52
C TYR A 364 -20.68 1.46 7.44
N VAL A 365 -21.63 1.12 8.31
CA VAL A 365 -21.55 0.00 9.24
C VAL A 365 -22.66 -0.99 8.94
N THR A 366 -22.32 -2.27 8.80
CA THR A 366 -23.32 -3.31 8.53
C THR A 366 -22.94 -4.63 9.18
N THR A 367 -23.95 -5.45 9.50
CA THR A 367 -23.78 -6.87 9.83
C THR A 367 -23.55 -7.75 8.60
N GLY A 368 -23.80 -7.24 7.38
CA GLY A 368 -23.55 -7.92 6.12
C GLY A 368 -22.13 -7.74 5.58
N ALA A 369 -21.97 -7.88 4.26
CA ALA A 369 -20.71 -7.63 3.55
C ALA A 369 -20.92 -6.68 2.36
N TYR A 370 -19.85 -6.10 1.82
CA TYR A 370 -19.90 -5.23 0.65
C TYR A 370 -19.62 -6.03 -0.62
N SER A 371 -20.41 -5.80 -1.68
CA SER A 371 -20.16 -6.41 -2.98
C SER A 371 -18.80 -5.98 -3.55
N GLU A 372 -18.16 -6.84 -4.33
CA GLU A 372 -16.87 -6.52 -4.97
C GLU A 372 -16.99 -5.34 -5.93
N SER A 373 -18.11 -5.26 -6.68
CA SER A 373 -18.40 -4.13 -7.56
C SER A 373 -18.51 -2.80 -6.79
N ALA A 374 -19.15 -2.81 -5.61
CA ALA A 374 -19.27 -1.60 -4.79
C ALA A 374 -17.91 -1.13 -4.26
N GLN A 375 -17.02 -2.05 -3.92
CA GLN A 375 -15.66 -1.72 -3.50
C GLN A 375 -14.80 -1.23 -4.68
N THR A 376 -14.97 -1.82 -5.86
CA THR A 376 -14.29 -1.35 -7.08
C THR A 376 -14.70 0.09 -7.41
N GLU A 377 -16.00 0.37 -7.44
CA GLU A 377 -16.52 1.73 -7.68
C GLU A 377 -16.01 2.73 -6.64
N MET A 378 -16.02 2.35 -5.36
CA MET A 378 -15.44 3.17 -4.29
C MET A 378 -13.97 3.54 -4.51
N VAL A 379 -13.17 2.59 -5.01
CA VAL A 379 -11.73 2.78 -5.27
C VAL A 379 -11.50 3.61 -6.54
N GLU A 380 -12.27 3.34 -7.59
CA GLU A 380 -12.19 4.03 -8.88
C GLU A 380 -12.66 5.50 -8.76
N ASP A 381 -13.77 5.73 -8.08
CA ASP A 381 -14.36 7.06 -7.88
C ASP A 381 -13.82 7.81 -6.65
N GLN A 382 -12.91 7.18 -5.89
CA GLN A 382 -12.24 7.75 -4.72
C GLN A 382 -13.21 8.24 -3.63
N TYR A 383 -14.24 7.44 -3.33
CA TYR A 383 -15.23 7.81 -2.33
C TYR A 383 -14.58 7.94 -0.93
N PRO A 384 -14.73 9.08 -0.24
CA PRO A 384 -14.16 9.28 1.09
C PRO A 384 -15.06 8.64 2.16
N ILE A 385 -15.20 7.32 2.12
CA ILE A 385 -16.08 6.54 3.00
C ILE A 385 -15.36 5.33 3.60
N LEU A 386 -15.49 5.14 4.91
CA LEU A 386 -15.02 3.96 5.61
C LEU A 386 -16.09 2.86 5.55
N LEU A 387 -15.70 1.63 5.21
CA LEU A 387 -16.59 0.48 5.16
C LEU A 387 -16.30 -0.50 6.31
N LEU A 388 -17.25 -0.63 7.24
CA LEU A 388 -17.22 -1.58 8.35
C LEU A 388 -18.21 -2.71 8.07
N ASN A 389 -17.69 -3.90 7.78
CA ASN A 389 -18.48 -5.11 7.51
C ASN A 389 -18.75 -5.89 8.81
N GLY A 390 -19.54 -6.96 8.71
CA GLY A 390 -19.91 -7.78 9.87
C GLY A 390 -18.70 -8.37 10.63
N THR A 391 -17.62 -8.73 9.93
CA THR A 391 -16.41 -9.25 10.57
C THR A 391 -15.69 -8.17 11.37
N SER A 392 -15.49 -7.00 10.77
CA SER A 392 -14.88 -5.84 11.46
C SER A 392 -15.73 -5.40 12.65
N LEU A 393 -17.05 -5.38 12.50
CA LEU A 393 -18.00 -5.05 13.57
C LEU A 393 -17.82 -5.97 14.78
N VAL A 394 -17.78 -7.29 14.57
CA VAL A 394 -17.58 -8.27 15.65
C VAL A 394 -16.20 -8.13 16.28
N ALA A 395 -15.16 -7.97 15.47
CA ALA A 395 -13.79 -7.84 15.97
C ALA A 395 -13.63 -6.64 16.91
N GLU A 396 -14.19 -5.48 16.52
CA GLU A 396 -14.16 -4.25 17.32
C GLU A 396 -14.98 -4.40 18.61
N LEU A 397 -16.21 -4.94 18.53
CA LEU A 397 -17.03 -5.17 19.72
C LEU A 397 -16.39 -6.15 20.70
N ARG A 398 -15.74 -7.21 20.18
CA ARG A 398 -14.97 -8.13 21.01
C ARG A 398 -13.75 -7.47 21.63
N SER A 399 -13.12 -6.51 20.94
CA SER A 399 -12.06 -5.71 21.55
C SER A 399 -12.59 -4.84 22.68
N MET A 400 -13.67 -4.09 22.45
CA MET A 400 -14.33 -3.28 23.48
C MET A 400 -14.73 -4.13 24.69
N ALA A 401 -15.30 -5.32 24.45
CA ALA A 401 -15.68 -6.23 25.52
C ALA A 401 -14.47 -6.73 26.33
N ARG A 402 -13.32 -7.00 25.70
CA ARG A 402 -12.10 -7.39 26.42
C ARG A 402 -11.51 -6.25 27.23
N ASP A 403 -11.56 -5.04 26.69
CA ASP A 403 -10.95 -3.87 27.32
C ASP A 403 -11.69 -3.51 28.62
N ASP A 404 -13.03 -3.44 28.58
CA ASP A 404 -13.82 -2.83 29.67
C ASP A 404 -14.88 -3.76 30.29
N HIS A 405 -15.11 -4.95 29.73
CA HIS A 405 -16.23 -5.84 30.13
C HIS A 405 -15.82 -7.30 30.35
N GLY A 406 -14.54 -7.59 30.62
CA GLY A 406 -14.07 -8.94 30.92
C GLY A 406 -14.27 -9.97 29.80
N GLY A 407 -14.47 -9.51 28.56
CA GLY A 407 -14.77 -10.33 27.39
C GLY A 407 -16.25 -10.65 27.15
N ASP A 408 -17.16 -10.16 28.01
CA ASP A 408 -18.61 -10.35 27.85
C ASP A 408 -19.17 -9.39 26.78
N LEU A 409 -19.52 -9.97 25.64
CA LEU A 409 -20.08 -9.23 24.50
C LEU A 409 -21.47 -8.66 24.79
N ALA A 410 -22.31 -9.38 25.54
CA ALA A 410 -23.66 -8.93 25.85
C ALA A 410 -23.63 -7.75 26.83
N ALA A 411 -22.79 -7.85 27.87
CA ALA A 411 -22.58 -6.75 28.81
C ALA A 411 -22.02 -5.51 28.11
N CYS A 412 -21.09 -5.68 27.17
CA CYS A 412 -20.56 -4.58 26.35
C CYS A 412 -21.66 -3.91 25.51
N ILE A 413 -22.49 -4.69 24.83
CA ILE A 413 -23.61 -4.16 24.03
C ILE A 413 -24.59 -3.40 24.93
N GLU A 414 -25.02 -3.98 26.05
CA GLU A 414 -25.92 -3.31 26.99
C GLU A 414 -25.30 -2.03 27.56
N HIS A 415 -24.00 -2.02 27.84
CA HIS A 415 -23.30 -0.81 28.29
C HIS A 415 -23.28 0.29 27.23
N VAL A 416 -23.01 -0.06 25.96
CA VAL A 416 -23.07 0.90 24.84
C VAL A 416 -24.48 1.50 24.69
N LEU A 417 -25.52 0.71 24.92
CA LEU A 417 -26.91 1.16 24.85
C LEU A 417 -27.32 1.99 26.08
N ALA A 418 -26.87 1.61 27.27
CA ALA A 418 -27.22 2.28 28.54
C ALA A 418 -26.41 3.56 28.79
N GLY A 419 -25.14 3.59 28.39
CA GLY A 419 -24.21 4.71 28.60
C GLY A 419 -24.44 5.91 27.68
N ARG A 420 -25.43 5.82 26.78
CA ARG A 420 -25.69 6.83 25.77
C ARG A 420 -26.99 7.56 26.06
N GLU A 421 -26.88 8.67 26.78
CA GLU A 421 -27.71 9.86 26.49
C GLU A 421 -27.33 10.43 25.11
N VAL A 422 -27.32 9.62 24.05
CA VAL A 422 -27.11 10.18 22.71
C VAL A 422 -28.35 11.00 22.41
N ALA A 423 -28.19 12.31 22.50
CA ALA A 423 -29.24 13.26 22.21
C ALA A 423 -29.70 13.02 20.77
N ILE A 424 -30.86 12.40 20.61
CA ILE A 424 -31.50 12.27 19.30
C ILE A 424 -31.92 13.69 18.90
N THR A 425 -31.10 14.35 18.08
CA THR A 425 -31.29 15.75 17.72
C THR A 425 -31.65 15.91 16.24
N ASN A 426 -32.31 17.03 15.94
CA ASN A 426 -32.57 17.46 14.56
C ASN A 426 -31.60 18.58 14.15
N ARG A 427 -30.31 18.40 14.47
CA ARG A 427 -29.24 19.35 14.12
C ARG A 427 -28.69 19.03 12.74
N ARG A 428 -28.21 20.05 12.04
CA ARG A 428 -27.51 19.85 10.76
C ARG A 428 -26.12 19.26 11.01
N PRO A 429 -25.62 18.34 10.18
CA PRO A 429 -24.33 17.69 10.46
C PRO A 429 -23.16 18.66 10.61
N GLU A 430 -23.14 19.79 9.88
CA GLU A 430 -22.12 20.83 10.02
C GLU A 430 -22.04 21.47 11.42
N GLU A 431 -23.09 21.37 12.24
CA GLU A 431 -23.11 21.94 13.59
C GLU A 431 -22.15 21.20 14.55
N ILE A 432 -21.65 20.01 14.18
CA ILE A 432 -20.63 19.30 14.97
C ILE A 432 -19.29 20.03 15.00
N LEU A 433 -19.06 20.92 14.02
CA LEU A 433 -17.85 21.75 13.93
C LEU A 433 -17.85 22.91 14.95
N LEU A 434 -18.98 23.17 15.61
CA LEU A 434 -19.12 24.23 16.61
C LEU A 434 -18.89 23.75 18.05
N GLN A 435 -18.80 22.43 18.25
CA GLN A 435 -18.45 21.81 19.53
C GLN A 435 -16.93 21.80 19.72
#